data_AF-A0A368NEY7-F1
#
_entry.id   AF-A0A368NEY7-F1
#
_cell.length_a   1.000
_cell.length_b   1.000
_cell.length_c   1.000
_cell.angle_alpha   90.00
_cell.angle_beta   90.00
_cell.angle_gamma   90.00
#
_symmetry.space_group_name_H-M   'P 1'
#
loop_
_entity.id
_entity.type
_entity.pdbx_description
1 polymer ?
#
loop_
_entity_poly.entity_id
_entity_poly.type
_entity_poly.pdbx_seq_one_letter_code
_entity_poly.pdbx_strand_id
1 'polypeptide(L)'
;MSKYNIGNTSGNDNDYDDVNLSITPETTIRGFVDRVVIGNSGGQSLGFVMGDVTLVDGVLMERKDKPGRVKLFSWNALGFLDGEDFGVLDAPERHSESFRETYHYAPVAAALSGDPISGEPDETAVYADGEFVVADGAYEIGNVIMWEQGAKKPSSSAKRLAKLLSTQGESAVLQTESLTNWLATPLDLRGDLEGLEVAYFKQVRPGDKYDFHYPVMIDLVTGAQVVMDNSIGAPVQQTPGVETDGGASATATATATETSPEPAAESAENDAALPGPVDGFIRAMATFGVDDDATILDQLYETAENADSPLTTEMIDAVGEETILQAVHNR
;
A
#
# COMPACT_ATOMS: atom_id res chain seq x y z
N MET A 1 -21.16 19.48 16.60
CA MET A 1 -21.97 18.40 17.21
C MET A 1 -22.27 17.41 16.11
N SER A 2 -21.38 16.42 15.93
CA SER A 2 -21.54 15.38 14.92
C SER A 2 -22.71 14.47 15.33
N LYS A 3 -23.55 14.10 14.35
CA LYS A 3 -24.89 13.58 14.53
C LYS A 3 -25.09 12.17 13.97
N TYR A 4 -24.05 11.36 13.84
CA TYR A 4 -24.22 9.95 13.46
C TYR A 4 -23.23 9.08 14.24
N ASN A 5 -23.65 8.65 15.42
CA ASN A 5 -22.95 7.63 16.21
C ASN A 5 -23.38 6.26 15.69
N ILE A 6 -22.65 5.71 14.72
CA ILE A 6 -22.78 4.31 14.31
C ILE A 6 -21.83 3.49 15.18
N GLY A 7 -22.22 3.29 16.44
CA GLY A 7 -21.57 2.37 17.35
C GLY A 7 -22.56 1.29 17.78
N ASN A 8 -22.31 0.02 17.42
CA ASN A 8 -22.10 -1.05 18.42
C ASN A 8 -21.87 -2.45 17.78
N THR A 9 -20.78 -3.08 18.23
CA THR A 9 -20.60 -4.50 18.61
C THR A 9 -21.19 -5.62 17.73
N SER A 10 -20.32 -6.40 17.08
CA SER A 10 -20.28 -7.87 17.29
C SER A 10 -19.07 -8.58 16.65
N GLY A 11 -18.31 -9.30 17.51
CA GLY A 11 -17.66 -10.56 17.16
C GLY A 11 -16.23 -10.51 16.61
N ASN A 12 -15.31 -9.93 17.36
CA ASN A 12 -13.89 -10.32 17.46
C ASN A 12 -13.51 -9.96 18.91
N ASP A 13 -12.73 -10.79 19.62
CA ASP A 13 -12.45 -10.69 21.07
C ASP A 13 -11.63 -9.43 21.50
N ASN A 14 -11.68 -8.34 20.74
CA ASN A 14 -11.11 -7.06 21.12
C ASN A 14 -12.20 -5.97 21.05
N ASP A 15 -12.54 -5.39 22.21
CA ASP A 15 -13.49 -4.29 22.40
C ASP A 15 -12.97 -2.97 21.79
N TYR A 16 -12.97 -2.87 20.46
CA TYR A 16 -12.73 -1.61 19.77
C TYR A 16 -14.06 -1.06 19.22
N ASP A 17 -14.38 0.19 19.55
CA ASP A 17 -15.57 0.91 19.09
C ASP A 17 -15.44 1.43 17.64
N ASP A 18 -14.41 1.01 16.89
CA ASP A 18 -14.17 1.48 15.51
C ASP A 18 -15.09 0.79 14.49
N VAL A 19 -15.42 1.51 13.41
CA VAL A 19 -16.20 0.98 12.28
C VAL A 19 -15.39 -0.06 11.52
N ASN A 20 -15.95 -1.26 11.32
CA ASN A 20 -15.27 -2.32 10.57
C ASN A 20 -15.39 -2.04 9.07
N LEU A 21 -14.29 -1.57 8.46
CA LEU A 21 -14.22 -1.18 7.06
C LEU A 21 -13.45 -2.22 6.24
N SER A 22 -13.97 -2.55 5.07
CA SER A 22 -13.22 -3.22 4.01
C SER A 22 -13.23 -2.35 2.77
N ILE A 23 -12.12 -2.28 2.04
CA ILE A 23 -12.05 -1.51 0.79
C ILE A 23 -11.68 -2.42 -0.39
N THR A 24 -12.28 -2.19 -1.55
CA THR A 24 -11.80 -2.78 -2.81
C THR A 24 -10.59 -1.99 -3.34
N PRO A 25 -9.82 -2.55 -4.28
CA PRO A 25 -8.87 -1.74 -5.06
C PRO A 25 -9.57 -0.57 -5.74
N GLU A 26 -8.80 0.43 -6.16
CA GLU A 26 -9.31 1.62 -6.88
C GLU A 26 -10.34 2.42 -6.07
N THR A 27 -10.16 2.46 -4.76
CA THR A 27 -10.93 3.30 -3.84
C THR A 27 -9.96 4.07 -2.97
N THR A 28 -10.38 5.26 -2.51
CA THR A 28 -9.52 6.09 -1.67
C THR A 28 -10.26 6.62 -0.46
N ILE A 29 -9.59 6.54 0.68
CA ILE A 29 -9.99 7.17 1.94
C ILE A 29 -8.85 8.03 2.47
N ARG A 30 -9.17 9.00 3.33
CA ARG A 30 -8.20 9.81 4.07
C ARG A 30 -8.45 9.70 5.55
N GLY A 31 -7.42 9.94 6.35
CA GLY A 31 -7.53 10.02 7.80
C GLY A 31 -6.17 9.97 8.46
N PHE A 32 -6.16 9.86 9.78
CA PHE A 32 -4.94 9.79 10.58
C PHE A 32 -4.58 8.34 10.89
N VAL A 33 -3.33 7.95 10.70
CA VAL A 33 -2.82 6.67 11.19
C VAL A 33 -2.85 6.67 12.72
N ASP A 34 -3.54 5.71 13.34
CA ASP A 34 -3.74 5.70 14.80
C ASP A 34 -2.99 4.54 15.46
N ARG A 35 -3.36 3.29 15.13
CA ARG A 35 -2.76 2.10 15.77
C ARG A 35 -2.79 0.86 14.88
N VAL A 36 -1.91 -0.08 15.22
CA VAL A 36 -1.99 -1.47 14.74
C VAL A 36 -2.53 -2.36 15.84
N VAL A 37 -3.37 -3.32 15.47
CA VAL A 37 -3.92 -4.30 16.40
C VAL A 37 -3.74 -5.70 15.87
N ILE A 38 -3.50 -6.64 16.77
CA ILE A 38 -3.39 -8.06 16.42
C ILE A 38 -4.73 -8.72 16.75
N GLY A 39 -5.36 -9.30 15.73
CA GLY A 39 -6.64 -10.00 15.86
C GLY A 39 -6.46 -11.50 16.03
N ASN A 40 -7.36 -12.08 16.84
CA ASN A 40 -7.36 -13.46 17.32
C ASN A 40 -6.08 -13.83 18.12
N SER A 41 -6.21 -14.79 19.03
CA SER A 41 -5.21 -15.16 20.05
C SER A 41 -3.88 -15.78 19.54
N GLY A 42 -3.46 -15.47 18.30
CA GLY A 42 -2.18 -15.91 17.74
C GLY A 42 -1.63 -15.08 16.57
N GLY A 43 -2.13 -13.87 16.30
CA GLY A 43 -1.60 -13.11 15.14
C GLY A 43 -2.01 -13.71 13.80
N GLN A 44 -3.30 -14.01 13.68
CA GLN A 44 -3.91 -14.50 12.44
C GLN A 44 -4.29 -13.34 11.52
N SER A 45 -4.63 -12.18 12.08
CA SER A 45 -5.02 -10.98 11.34
C SER A 45 -4.32 -9.74 11.89
N LEU A 46 -3.97 -8.84 10.99
CA LEU A 46 -3.52 -7.49 11.29
C LEU A 46 -4.71 -6.55 11.14
N GLY A 47 -5.02 -5.78 12.17
CA GLY A 47 -5.93 -4.65 12.07
C GLY A 47 -5.14 -3.35 11.97
N PHE A 48 -5.46 -2.56 10.97
CA PHE A 48 -4.96 -1.19 10.82
C PHE A 48 -6.10 -0.23 11.16
N VAL A 49 -5.87 0.61 12.17
CA VAL A 49 -6.85 1.60 12.62
C VAL A 49 -6.45 2.98 12.11
N MET A 50 -7.43 3.64 11.50
CA MET A 50 -7.33 5.04 11.10
C MET A 50 -8.38 5.87 11.84
N GLY A 51 -7.97 7.03 12.33
CA GLY A 51 -8.82 8.02 12.98
C GLY A 51 -9.37 9.04 11.99
N ASP A 52 -10.56 9.59 12.31
CA ASP A 52 -11.23 10.66 11.57
C ASP A 52 -11.27 10.44 10.05
N VAL A 53 -11.70 9.24 9.64
CA VAL A 53 -11.65 8.86 8.23
C VAL A 53 -12.72 9.57 7.41
N THR A 54 -12.32 10.10 6.26
CA THR A 54 -13.20 10.65 5.23
C THR A 54 -13.17 9.81 3.97
N LEU A 55 -14.32 9.72 3.30
CA LEU A 55 -14.48 9.10 2.00
C LEU A 55 -14.02 10.07 0.90
N VAL A 56 -13.14 9.61 0.00
CA VAL A 56 -12.63 10.43 -1.12
C VAL A 56 -13.12 9.90 -2.45
N ASP A 57 -12.99 8.59 -2.68
CA ASP A 57 -13.38 7.99 -3.94
C ASP A 57 -13.96 6.59 -3.77
N GLY A 58 -15.16 6.40 -4.31
CA GLY A 58 -15.92 5.15 -4.31
C GLY A 58 -17.28 5.27 -3.61
N VAL A 59 -17.98 4.14 -3.52
CA VAL A 59 -19.31 4.03 -2.91
C VAL A 59 -19.24 3.20 -1.62
N LEU A 60 -19.52 3.85 -0.50
CA LEU A 60 -19.58 3.24 0.82
C LEU A 60 -20.93 2.56 1.02
N MET A 61 -20.90 1.28 1.37
CA MET A 61 -22.11 0.49 1.59
C MET A 61 -22.03 -0.35 2.87
N GLU A 62 -23.16 -0.51 3.55
CA GLU A 62 -23.30 -1.34 4.74
C GLU A 62 -23.84 -2.73 4.41
N ARG A 63 -23.30 -3.76 5.07
CA ARG A 63 -23.76 -5.14 4.91
C ARG A 63 -25.12 -5.35 5.59
N LYS A 64 -26.13 -5.79 4.82
CA LYS A 64 -27.52 -5.92 5.32
C LYS A 64 -27.71 -6.97 6.42
N ASP A 65 -26.92 -8.03 6.40
CA ASP A 65 -27.02 -9.12 7.38
C ASP A 65 -26.09 -8.91 8.61
N LYS A 66 -25.18 -7.93 8.56
CA LYS A 66 -24.31 -7.55 9.67
C LYS A 66 -24.15 -6.02 9.73
N PRO A 67 -25.09 -5.32 10.39
CA PRO A 67 -24.97 -3.90 10.66
C PRO A 67 -23.63 -3.55 11.34
N GLY A 68 -23.07 -2.39 11.04
CA GLY A 68 -21.76 -1.94 11.50
C GLY A 68 -20.57 -2.51 10.72
N ARG A 69 -20.81 -3.32 9.67
CA ARG A 69 -19.78 -3.72 8.71
C ARG A 69 -20.00 -3.00 7.40
N VAL A 70 -19.08 -2.10 7.07
CA VAL A 70 -19.13 -1.32 5.85
C VAL A 70 -18.05 -1.77 4.87
N LYS A 71 -18.37 -1.68 3.58
CA LYS A 71 -17.44 -1.93 2.50
C LYS A 71 -17.48 -0.77 1.52
N LEU A 72 -16.30 -0.28 1.17
CA LEU A 72 -16.08 0.71 0.13
C LEU A 72 -15.80 -0.02 -1.19
N PHE A 73 -16.63 0.25 -2.19
CA PHE A 73 -16.51 -0.30 -3.54
C PHE A 73 -16.01 0.77 -4.50
N SER A 74 -15.12 0.40 -5.42
CA SER A 74 -14.74 1.29 -6.51
C SER A 74 -15.89 1.46 -7.49
N TRP A 75 -15.91 2.60 -8.16
CA TRP A 75 -16.82 2.86 -9.27
C TRP A 75 -16.71 1.76 -10.35
N ASN A 76 -15.49 1.38 -10.70
CA ASN A 76 -15.21 0.27 -11.61
C ASN A 76 -15.81 -1.07 -11.14
N ALA A 77 -15.66 -1.42 -9.86
CA ALA A 77 -16.26 -2.64 -9.31
C ALA A 77 -17.80 -2.65 -9.36
N LEU A 78 -18.42 -1.48 -9.46
CA LEU A 78 -19.87 -1.30 -9.61
C LEU A 78 -20.31 -1.18 -11.08
N GLY A 79 -19.38 -1.27 -12.03
CA GLY A 79 -19.64 -1.25 -13.47
C GLY A 79 -19.55 0.12 -14.12
N PHE A 80 -19.01 1.12 -13.44
CA PHE A 80 -18.75 2.46 -13.97
C PHE A 80 -17.30 2.53 -14.43
N LEU A 81 -17.08 2.62 -15.74
CA LEU A 81 -15.74 2.54 -16.32
C LEU A 81 -15.11 3.92 -16.46
N ASP A 82 -13.77 3.96 -16.41
CA ASP A 82 -13.02 5.19 -16.66
C ASP A 82 -13.37 5.80 -18.02
N GLY A 83 -13.69 7.10 -18.03
CA GLY A 83 -14.06 7.85 -19.23
C GLY A 83 -15.56 7.85 -19.55
N GLU A 84 -16.39 7.20 -18.73
CA GLU A 84 -17.85 7.39 -18.76
C GLU A 84 -18.23 8.63 -17.94
N ASP A 85 -19.17 9.43 -18.43
CA ASP A 85 -19.77 10.53 -17.67
C ASP A 85 -20.75 9.94 -16.64
N PHE A 86 -20.30 9.76 -15.41
CA PHE A 86 -21.13 9.42 -14.25
C PHE A 86 -20.80 10.34 -13.07
N GLY A 87 -21.76 10.50 -12.17
CA GLY A 87 -21.61 11.29 -10.94
C GLY A 87 -22.03 10.51 -9.69
N VAL A 88 -21.91 11.15 -8.53
CA VAL A 88 -22.21 10.51 -7.23
C VAL A 88 -23.66 10.02 -7.11
N LEU A 89 -24.59 10.62 -7.86
CA LEU A 89 -26.01 10.25 -7.87
C LEU A 89 -26.31 8.99 -8.70
N ASP A 90 -25.36 8.55 -9.55
CA ASP A 90 -25.50 7.32 -10.32
C ASP A 90 -25.14 6.08 -9.50
N ALA A 91 -24.61 6.26 -8.28
CA ALA A 91 -24.29 5.17 -7.37
C ALA A 91 -25.50 4.24 -7.17
N PRO A 92 -25.30 2.91 -7.23
CA PRO A 92 -26.41 1.98 -7.19
C PRO A 92 -27.04 1.89 -5.79
N GLU A 93 -28.37 1.83 -5.75
CA GLU A 93 -29.12 1.73 -4.49
C GLU A 93 -28.92 0.39 -3.75
N ARG A 94 -28.32 -0.60 -4.42
CA ARG A 94 -28.01 -1.94 -3.89
C ARG A 94 -26.86 -2.55 -4.67
N HIS A 95 -26.01 -3.29 -3.97
CA HIS A 95 -25.01 -4.14 -4.59
C HIS A 95 -25.04 -5.54 -3.96
N SER A 96 -24.63 -6.55 -4.73
CA SER A 96 -24.51 -7.92 -4.23
C SER A 96 -23.28 -8.58 -4.82
N GLU A 97 -22.45 -9.14 -3.95
CA GLU A 97 -21.21 -9.81 -4.32
C GLU A 97 -21.36 -11.29 -4.00
N SER A 98 -21.07 -12.15 -4.98
CA SER A 98 -21.09 -13.60 -4.79
C SER A 98 -19.66 -14.11 -4.73
N PHE A 99 -19.26 -14.65 -3.57
CA PHE A 99 -18.00 -15.36 -3.41
C PHE A 99 -18.28 -16.84 -3.11
N ARG A 100 -18.37 -17.20 -1.83
CA ARG A 100 -18.85 -18.52 -1.36
C ARG A 100 -20.33 -18.50 -0.99
N GLU A 101 -20.79 -17.33 -0.57
CA GLU A 101 -22.17 -16.97 -0.28
C GLU A 101 -22.42 -15.62 -0.96
N THR A 102 -23.69 -15.25 -1.12
CA THR A 102 -24.07 -13.94 -1.64
C THR A 102 -24.24 -12.97 -0.48
N TYR A 103 -23.45 -11.89 -0.49
CA TYR A 103 -23.60 -10.79 0.48
C TYR A 103 -24.36 -9.65 -0.16
N HIS A 104 -25.28 -9.05 0.60
CA HIS A 104 -26.10 -7.92 0.16
C HIS A 104 -25.70 -6.65 0.88
N TYR A 105 -25.56 -5.57 0.11
CA TYR A 105 -25.13 -4.28 0.62
C TYR A 105 -26.20 -3.20 0.38
N ALA A 106 -26.28 -2.25 1.30
CA ALA A 106 -27.11 -1.05 1.22
C ALA A 106 -26.21 0.19 1.15
N PRO A 107 -26.50 1.17 0.28
CA PRO A 107 -25.71 2.39 0.15
C PRO A 107 -25.75 3.23 1.43
N VAL A 108 -24.65 3.93 1.69
CA VAL A 108 -24.49 4.88 2.79
C VAL A 108 -24.10 6.24 2.22
N ALA A 109 -23.02 6.29 1.45
CA ALA A 109 -22.49 7.49 0.82
C ALA A 109 -21.73 7.14 -0.46
N ALA A 110 -21.56 8.12 -1.33
CA ALA A 110 -20.73 8.03 -2.52
C ALA A 110 -19.86 9.28 -2.61
N ALA A 111 -18.63 9.13 -3.04
CA ALA A 111 -17.76 10.25 -3.36
C ALA A 111 -17.03 9.97 -4.68
N LEU A 112 -16.79 11.03 -5.42
CA LEU A 112 -16.07 10.98 -6.68
C LEU A 112 -14.94 11.99 -6.63
N SER A 113 -13.76 11.58 -7.04
CA SER A 113 -12.61 12.47 -7.18
C SER A 113 -11.86 12.19 -8.48
N GLY A 114 -11.64 13.24 -9.27
CA GLY A 114 -10.78 13.21 -10.45
C GLY A 114 -9.29 13.15 -10.09
N ASP A 115 -8.93 13.52 -8.86
CA ASP A 115 -7.58 13.34 -8.31
C ASP A 115 -7.66 12.88 -6.85
N PRO A 116 -7.88 11.58 -6.61
CA PRO A 116 -8.12 11.03 -5.28
C PRO A 116 -6.92 11.17 -4.34
N ILE A 117 -5.72 11.41 -4.88
CA ILE A 117 -4.48 11.52 -4.10
C ILE A 117 -4.24 12.96 -3.65
N SER A 118 -4.59 13.98 -4.45
CA SER A 118 -4.22 15.37 -4.16
C SER A 118 -5.28 16.19 -3.41
N GLY A 119 -6.57 15.80 -3.44
CA GLY A 119 -7.65 16.63 -2.89
C GLY A 119 -8.80 15.95 -2.15
N GLU A 120 -9.61 16.78 -1.50
CA GLU A 120 -10.97 16.43 -1.08
C GLU A 120 -11.78 15.89 -2.28
N PRO A 121 -12.84 15.10 -2.06
CA PRO A 121 -13.71 14.68 -3.15
C PRO A 121 -14.29 15.88 -3.92
N ASP A 122 -14.40 15.74 -5.23
CA ASP A 122 -15.01 16.77 -6.10
C ASP A 122 -16.52 16.83 -5.86
N GLU A 123 -17.14 15.65 -5.69
CA GLU A 123 -18.55 15.50 -5.39
C GLU A 123 -18.76 14.46 -4.29
N THR A 124 -19.78 14.66 -3.48
CA THR A 124 -20.20 13.72 -2.44
C THR A 124 -21.72 13.65 -2.39
N ALA A 125 -22.26 12.45 -2.17
CA ALA A 125 -23.67 12.23 -1.91
C ALA A 125 -23.87 11.30 -0.72
N VAL A 126 -24.95 11.51 0.02
CA VAL A 126 -25.38 10.65 1.12
C VAL A 126 -26.69 9.99 0.76
N TYR A 127 -26.83 8.71 1.10
CA TYR A 127 -28.07 7.98 0.89
C TYR A 127 -29.03 8.25 2.04
N ALA A 128 -30.14 8.93 1.75
CA ALA A 128 -31.16 9.30 2.72
C ALA A 128 -32.55 9.10 2.11
N ASP A 129 -33.49 8.59 2.90
CA ASP A 129 -34.90 8.45 2.52
C ASP A 129 -35.17 7.69 1.19
N GLY A 130 -34.23 6.83 0.78
CA GLY A 130 -34.38 5.98 -0.41
C GLY A 130 -33.73 6.52 -1.67
N GLU A 131 -32.98 7.63 -1.60
CA GLU A 131 -32.25 8.19 -2.73
C GLU A 131 -30.89 8.77 -2.31
N PHE A 132 -29.98 8.94 -3.27
CA PHE A 132 -28.77 9.72 -3.05
C PHE A 132 -29.07 11.22 -3.17
N VAL A 133 -28.58 11.99 -2.20
CA VAL A 133 -28.68 13.45 -2.18
C VAL A 133 -27.29 14.02 -2.08
N VAL A 134 -26.97 14.98 -2.96
CA VAL A 134 -25.69 15.69 -2.92
C VAL A 134 -25.50 16.33 -1.54
N ALA A 135 -24.32 16.16 -0.97
CA ALA A 135 -23.92 16.71 0.30
C ALA A 135 -22.79 17.73 0.11
N ASP A 136 -22.77 18.74 0.98
CA ASP A 136 -21.67 19.70 1.02
C ASP A 136 -20.47 19.08 1.76
N GLY A 137 -19.32 19.00 1.09
CA GLY A 137 -18.06 18.51 1.65
C GLY A 137 -17.95 16.98 1.70
N ALA A 138 -16.81 16.50 2.19
CA ALA A 138 -16.53 15.07 2.28
C ALA A 138 -17.39 14.36 3.33
N TYR A 139 -17.71 13.09 3.07
CA TYR A 139 -18.42 12.27 4.02
C TYR A 139 -17.46 11.71 5.10
N GLU A 140 -17.70 12.06 6.36
CA GLU A 140 -16.98 11.53 7.52
C GLU A 140 -17.49 10.13 7.88
N ILE A 141 -16.63 9.13 7.77
CA ILE A 141 -16.88 7.74 8.21
C ILE A 141 -16.63 7.61 9.71
N GLY A 142 -15.70 8.40 10.25
CA GLY A 142 -15.22 8.34 11.64
C GLY A 142 -14.03 7.40 11.80
N ASN A 143 -13.82 6.86 13.00
CA ASN A 143 -12.71 5.94 13.24
C ASN A 143 -13.02 4.57 12.62
N VAL A 144 -12.08 4.02 11.86
CA VAL A 144 -12.25 2.74 11.16
C VAL A 144 -11.14 1.77 11.53
N ILE A 145 -11.49 0.49 11.51
CA ILE A 145 -10.54 -0.61 11.55
C ILE A 145 -10.65 -1.44 10.28
N MET A 146 -9.53 -1.61 9.59
CA MET A 146 -9.40 -2.46 8.42
C MET A 146 -8.61 -3.71 8.78
N TRP A 147 -9.23 -4.88 8.59
CA TRP A 147 -8.61 -6.17 8.89
C TRP A 147 -8.00 -6.81 7.65
N GLU A 148 -6.69 -7.03 7.69
CA GLU A 148 -5.95 -7.80 6.69
C GLU A 148 -5.61 -9.19 7.25
N GLN A 149 -5.91 -10.23 6.48
CA GLN A 149 -5.76 -11.63 6.91
C GLN A 149 -5.26 -12.53 5.78
N GLY A 150 -4.86 -13.74 6.15
CA GLY A 150 -4.52 -14.83 5.25
C GLY A 150 -5.60 -15.91 5.17
N ALA A 151 -5.54 -16.74 4.12
CA ALA A 151 -6.35 -17.95 4.00
C ALA A 151 -5.61 -19.19 4.55
N LYS A 152 -4.68 -19.75 3.75
CA LYS A 152 -3.72 -20.79 4.17
C LYS A 152 -2.33 -20.24 4.52
N LYS A 153 -2.06 -19.01 4.10
CA LYS A 153 -0.89 -18.18 4.41
C LYS A 153 -1.36 -16.73 4.47
N PRO A 154 -0.68 -15.84 5.20
CA PRO A 154 -0.95 -14.41 5.13
C PRO A 154 -0.97 -13.88 3.70
N SER A 155 -1.93 -13.01 3.39
CA SER A 155 -1.98 -12.34 2.09
C SER A 155 -0.77 -11.41 1.92
N SER A 156 -0.38 -11.14 0.68
CA SER A 156 0.69 -10.18 0.37
C SER A 156 0.39 -8.79 0.92
N SER A 157 -0.87 -8.35 0.80
CA SER A 157 -1.40 -7.13 1.41
C SER A 157 -1.14 -7.10 2.92
N ALA A 158 -1.52 -8.16 3.65
CA ALA A 158 -1.33 -8.26 5.10
C ALA A 158 0.16 -8.20 5.49
N LYS A 159 1.01 -8.95 4.79
CA LYS A 159 2.47 -8.94 5.03
C LYS A 159 3.04 -7.54 4.84
N ARG A 160 2.68 -6.89 3.73
CA ARG A 160 3.22 -5.58 3.40
C ARG A 160 2.73 -4.52 4.39
N LEU A 161 1.46 -4.54 4.75
CA LEU A 161 0.92 -3.61 5.74
C LEU A 161 1.60 -3.78 7.09
N ALA A 162 1.88 -5.02 7.52
CA ALA A 162 2.63 -5.29 8.75
C ALA A 162 4.04 -4.67 8.69
N LYS A 163 4.77 -4.87 7.59
CA LYS A 163 6.12 -4.31 7.41
C LYS A 163 6.14 -2.80 7.29
N LEU A 164 5.11 -2.23 6.66
CA LEU A 164 4.98 -0.80 6.42
C LEU A 164 4.70 -0.04 7.72
N LEU A 165 3.75 -0.55 8.51
CA LEU A 165 3.23 0.12 9.70
C LEU A 165 4.06 -0.11 10.96
N SER A 166 4.78 -1.23 11.06
CA SER A 166 5.40 -1.63 12.33
C SER A 166 6.86 -1.23 12.47
N THR A 167 7.27 -0.98 13.72
CA THR A 167 8.67 -0.70 14.08
C THR A 167 9.63 -1.83 13.70
N GLN A 168 9.13 -3.07 13.59
CA GLN A 168 9.91 -4.24 13.24
C GLN A 168 10.25 -4.31 11.75
N GLY A 169 9.58 -3.53 10.88
CA GLY A 169 9.84 -3.52 9.44
C GLY A 169 9.75 -4.91 8.84
N GLU A 170 10.81 -5.38 8.17
CA GLU A 170 10.86 -6.73 7.61
C GLU A 170 10.62 -7.83 8.65
N SER A 171 11.08 -7.63 9.88
CA SER A 171 10.99 -8.61 10.97
C SER A 171 9.57 -8.74 11.55
N ALA A 172 8.63 -7.91 11.11
CA ALA A 172 7.22 -7.98 11.48
C ALA A 172 6.55 -9.28 11.01
N VAL A 173 7.03 -9.84 9.91
CA VAL A 173 6.50 -11.06 9.30
C VAL A 173 7.46 -12.21 9.59
N LEU A 174 7.01 -13.15 10.40
CA LEU A 174 7.78 -14.33 10.75
C LEU A 174 7.85 -15.28 9.55
N GLN A 175 9.01 -15.89 9.33
CA GLN A 175 9.20 -16.93 8.31
C GLN A 175 8.66 -18.29 8.76
N THR A 176 7.50 -18.31 9.43
CA THR A 176 6.84 -19.57 9.82
C THR A 176 5.94 -20.06 8.69
N GLU A 177 5.78 -21.37 8.58
CA GLU A 177 4.75 -21.97 7.72
C GLU A 177 3.35 -21.93 8.37
N SER A 178 3.21 -21.30 9.54
CA SER A 178 1.99 -21.34 10.36
C SER A 178 1.02 -20.22 10.03
N LEU A 179 -0.26 -20.57 9.96
CA LEU A 179 -1.37 -19.65 9.80
C LEU A 179 -1.65 -18.77 11.02
N THR A 180 -1.27 -19.26 12.19
CA THR A 180 -1.70 -18.72 13.47
C THR A 180 -0.54 -18.17 14.27
N ASN A 181 0.58 -17.87 13.60
CA ASN A 181 1.75 -17.24 14.20
C ASN A 181 2.71 -16.71 13.11
N TRP A 182 2.19 -15.83 12.25
CA TRP A 182 2.98 -15.23 11.16
C TRP A 182 3.38 -13.77 11.43
N LEU A 183 2.82 -13.15 12.48
CA LEU A 183 3.16 -11.81 12.94
C LEU A 183 4.09 -11.88 14.15
N ALA A 184 5.09 -11.00 14.18
CA ALA A 184 5.86 -10.76 15.39
C ALA A 184 4.91 -10.25 16.50
N THR A 185 5.16 -10.67 17.75
CA THR A 185 4.40 -10.21 18.91
C THR A 185 5.38 -9.84 20.03
N PRO A 186 5.30 -8.62 20.61
CA PRO A 186 4.38 -7.54 20.25
C PRO A 186 4.65 -6.97 18.83
N LEU A 187 3.63 -6.33 18.25
CA LEU A 187 3.73 -5.57 17.01
C LEU A 187 3.33 -4.13 17.32
N ASP A 188 4.29 -3.21 17.22
CA ASP A 188 4.10 -1.82 17.61
C ASP A 188 4.11 -0.93 16.37
N LEU A 189 3.19 0.04 16.30
CA LEU A 189 3.17 1.05 15.25
C LEU A 189 4.47 1.86 15.26
N ARG A 190 5.00 2.19 14.08
CA ARG A 190 6.12 3.12 13.97
C ARG A 190 5.73 4.50 14.48
N GLY A 191 6.54 5.05 15.37
CA GLY A 191 6.25 6.35 16.00
C GLY A 191 6.23 7.54 15.03
N ASP A 192 6.84 7.45 13.86
CA ASP A 192 6.77 8.48 12.81
C ASP A 192 5.47 8.46 12.02
N LEU A 193 4.69 7.37 12.12
CA LEU A 193 3.38 7.24 11.47
C LEU A 193 2.22 7.60 12.40
N GLU A 194 2.40 7.57 13.71
CA GLU A 194 1.31 7.89 14.65
C GLU A 194 0.83 9.34 14.47
N GLY A 195 -0.46 9.51 14.18
CA GLY A 195 -1.07 10.80 13.88
C GLY A 195 -0.74 11.36 12.49
N LEU A 196 -0.07 10.59 11.62
CA LEU A 196 0.22 11.01 10.25
C LEU A 196 -1.08 11.01 9.42
N GLU A 197 -1.37 12.14 8.79
CA GLU A 197 -2.49 12.27 7.86
C GLU A 197 -2.13 11.63 6.52
N VAL A 198 -2.91 10.63 6.09
CA VAL A 198 -2.61 9.86 4.89
C VAL A 198 -3.82 9.67 4.00
N ALA A 199 -3.59 9.63 2.68
CA ALA A 199 -4.49 8.95 1.75
C ALA A 199 -4.13 7.47 1.70
N TYR A 200 -5.12 6.60 1.88
CA TYR A 200 -4.96 5.15 1.82
C TYR A 200 -5.81 4.55 0.69
N PHE A 201 -5.18 3.68 -0.10
CA PHE A 201 -5.84 2.94 -1.17
C PHE A 201 -5.13 1.60 -1.44
N LYS A 202 -5.72 0.76 -2.28
CA LYS A 202 -5.11 -0.50 -2.74
C LYS A 202 -4.94 -0.48 -4.25
N GLN A 203 -3.71 -0.70 -4.70
CA GLN A 203 -3.41 -0.95 -6.11
C GLN A 203 -3.55 -2.44 -6.41
N VAL A 204 -4.02 -2.77 -7.60
CA VAL A 204 -3.90 -4.13 -8.15
C VAL A 204 -2.54 -4.24 -8.83
N ARG A 205 -1.79 -5.28 -8.49
CA ARG A 205 -0.54 -5.60 -9.19
C ARG A 205 -0.63 -7.00 -9.78
N PRO A 206 -0.20 -7.19 -11.04
CA PRO A 206 -0.18 -8.49 -11.66
C PRO A 206 0.83 -9.38 -10.94
N GLY A 207 0.48 -10.64 -10.73
CA GLY A 207 1.38 -11.67 -10.23
C GLY A 207 1.30 -12.93 -11.08
N ASP A 208 2.29 -13.82 -10.95
CA ASP A 208 2.45 -15.00 -11.81
C ASP A 208 1.23 -15.93 -11.90
N LYS A 209 0.38 -15.93 -10.86
CA LYS A 209 -0.81 -16.79 -10.78
C LYS A 209 -2.10 -16.02 -10.51
N TYR A 210 -2.01 -14.94 -9.75
CA TYR A 210 -3.14 -14.14 -9.30
C TYR A 210 -2.68 -12.70 -9.13
N ASP A 211 -3.55 -11.78 -9.46
CA ASP A 211 -3.37 -10.38 -9.07
C ASP A 211 -3.35 -10.26 -7.56
N PHE A 212 -2.55 -9.32 -7.05
CA PHE A 212 -2.45 -9.06 -5.63
C PHE A 212 -2.73 -7.61 -5.30
N HIS A 213 -3.35 -7.40 -4.15
CA HIS A 213 -3.65 -6.07 -3.64
C HIS A 213 -2.42 -5.52 -2.91
N TYR A 214 -2.04 -4.30 -3.27
CA TYR A 214 -0.87 -3.61 -2.79
C TYR A 214 -1.31 -2.35 -2.04
N PRO A 215 -1.29 -2.35 -0.69
CA PRO A 215 -1.73 -1.19 0.08
C PRO A 215 -0.77 -0.01 -0.11
N VAL A 216 -1.30 1.17 -0.36
CA VAL A 216 -0.52 2.40 -0.55
C VAL A 216 -0.99 3.42 0.46
N MET A 217 -0.04 4.11 1.09
CA MET A 217 -0.28 5.27 1.92
C MET A 217 0.55 6.43 1.37
N ILE A 218 -0.10 7.57 1.15
CA ILE A 218 0.55 8.82 0.77
C ILE A 218 0.42 9.77 1.95
N ASP A 219 1.55 10.27 2.45
CA ASP A 219 1.57 11.36 3.42
C ASP A 219 1.01 12.61 2.75
N LEU A 220 -0.10 13.14 3.27
CA LEU A 220 -0.78 14.29 2.68
C LEU A 220 -0.03 15.61 2.92
N VAL A 221 0.88 15.67 3.90
CA VAL A 221 1.70 16.85 4.14
C VAL A 221 2.82 16.95 3.13
N THR A 222 3.48 15.84 2.82
CA THR A 222 4.65 15.83 1.92
C THR A 222 4.33 15.41 0.49
N GLY A 223 3.17 14.77 0.26
CA GLY A 223 2.82 14.10 -0.99
C GLY A 223 3.65 12.83 -1.26
N ALA A 224 4.50 12.41 -0.33
CA ALA A 224 5.37 11.27 -0.52
C ALA A 224 4.65 9.97 -0.12
N GLN A 225 4.92 8.90 -0.86
CA GLN A 225 4.47 7.58 -0.44
C GLN A 225 5.21 7.15 0.82
N VAL A 226 4.45 6.68 1.82
CA VAL A 226 5.03 6.02 2.99
C VAL A 226 5.74 4.74 2.54
N VAL A 227 7.00 4.61 2.92
CA VAL A 227 7.85 3.45 2.61
C VAL A 227 8.17 2.66 3.87
N MET A 228 8.51 1.39 3.68
CA MET A 228 8.98 0.54 4.78
C MET A 228 10.29 1.12 5.32
N ASP A 229 10.37 1.34 6.63
CA ASP A 229 11.61 1.77 7.27
C ASP A 229 12.57 0.58 7.34
N ASN A 230 13.33 0.39 6.27
CA ASN A 230 14.50 -0.47 6.27
C ASN A 230 15.59 0.17 5.41
N SER A 231 16.04 1.38 5.79
CA SER A 231 17.43 1.85 5.65
C SER A 231 17.54 3.37 5.78
N ILE A 232 18.57 3.79 6.51
CA ILE A 232 19.30 5.02 6.21
C ILE A 232 19.65 4.99 4.71
N GLY A 233 19.02 5.86 3.90
CA GLY A 233 19.54 6.28 2.60
C GLY A 233 19.06 5.57 1.33
N ALA A 234 17.83 5.04 1.24
CA ALA A 234 17.26 4.63 -0.05
C ALA A 234 16.47 5.78 -0.72
N PRO A 235 16.59 5.99 -2.05
CA PRO A 235 15.96 7.10 -2.75
C PRO A 235 14.43 6.95 -2.76
N VAL A 236 13.76 8.09 -2.55
CA VAL A 236 12.31 8.26 -2.65
C VAL A 236 11.86 7.79 -4.03
N GLN A 237 11.09 6.71 -4.09
CA GLN A 237 10.48 6.25 -5.33
C GLN A 237 9.30 7.19 -5.62
N GLN A 238 9.48 8.13 -6.54
CA GLN A 238 8.40 9.00 -7.01
C GLN A 238 7.30 8.14 -7.64
N THR A 239 6.05 8.42 -7.26
CA THR A 239 4.88 7.81 -7.88
C THR A 239 4.76 8.32 -9.33
N PRO A 240 4.56 7.44 -10.33
CA PRO A 240 4.26 7.88 -11.69
C PRO A 240 2.96 8.70 -11.69
N GLY A 241 3.01 9.94 -12.20
CA GLY A 241 1.85 10.81 -12.36
C GLY A 241 1.82 12.11 -11.54
N VAL A 242 2.80 12.35 -10.67
CA VAL A 242 2.87 13.63 -9.92
C VAL A 242 3.87 14.58 -10.59
N GLU A 243 3.38 15.46 -11.45
CA GLU A 243 4.14 16.65 -11.87
C GLU A 243 4.16 17.66 -10.71
N THR A 244 5.24 17.68 -9.94
CA THR A 244 5.49 18.79 -9.00
C THR A 244 6.35 19.85 -9.68
N ASP A 245 5.68 20.88 -10.20
CA ASP A 245 6.29 22.15 -10.56
C ASP A 245 6.77 22.86 -9.27
N GLY A 246 8.07 22.78 -8.97
CA GLY A 246 8.60 23.41 -7.76
C GLY A 246 10.06 23.10 -7.48
N GLY A 247 10.97 23.70 -8.25
CA GLY A 247 12.40 23.59 -8.03
C GLY A 247 12.88 24.15 -6.68
N ALA A 248 13.66 23.35 -5.96
CA ALA A 248 14.67 23.82 -5.02
C ALA A 248 15.86 22.86 -5.03
N SER A 249 16.88 23.22 -5.81
CA SER A 249 18.21 22.60 -5.76
C SER A 249 18.83 22.87 -4.38
N ALA A 250 18.93 21.84 -3.54
CA ALA A 250 19.77 21.88 -2.35
C ALA A 250 21.14 21.29 -2.71
N THR A 251 22.06 22.17 -3.10
CA THR A 251 23.48 21.85 -3.27
C THR A 251 24.09 21.58 -1.88
N ALA A 252 24.33 20.32 -1.55
CA ALA A 252 25.10 19.97 -0.35
C ALA A 252 26.58 20.26 -0.63
N THR A 253 27.08 21.35 -0.02
CA THR A 253 28.49 21.75 -0.10
C THR A 253 29.31 20.84 0.81
N ALA A 254 30.27 20.15 0.22
CA ALA A 254 31.29 19.38 0.93
C ALA A 254 32.19 20.34 1.74
N THR A 255 32.40 20.01 3.03
CA THR A 255 33.53 20.57 3.78
C THR A 255 34.41 19.42 4.25
N ALA A 256 35.61 19.39 3.67
CA ALA A 256 36.67 18.45 3.96
C ALA A 256 37.21 18.62 5.39
N THR A 257 37.56 17.52 6.04
CA THR A 257 38.66 17.51 7.01
C THR A 257 39.40 16.18 6.86
N GLU A 258 40.61 16.29 6.34
CA GLU A 258 41.61 15.23 6.22
C GLU A 258 42.06 14.75 7.61
N THR A 259 42.12 13.44 7.82
CA THR A 259 43.32 12.79 8.38
C THR A 259 43.25 11.27 8.18
N SER A 260 44.11 10.77 7.30
CA SER A 260 44.56 9.37 7.25
C SER A 260 45.90 9.28 8.02
N PRO A 261 46.28 8.13 8.62
CA PRO A 261 46.91 7.08 7.81
C PRO A 261 46.48 5.63 8.12
N GLU A 262 46.34 4.88 7.03
CA GLU A 262 46.41 3.42 6.73
C GLU A 262 47.61 2.65 7.36
N PRO A 263 47.83 1.32 7.08
CA PRO A 263 46.96 0.29 6.49
C PRO A 263 47.03 -1.10 7.18
N ALA A 264 46.09 -1.99 6.85
CA ALA A 264 46.36 -3.43 6.77
C ALA A 264 45.49 -4.06 5.66
N ALA A 265 46.15 -4.33 4.52
CA ALA A 265 45.72 -5.21 3.44
C ALA A 265 45.49 -6.65 3.97
N GLU A 266 44.77 -7.59 3.35
CA GLU A 266 44.44 -7.90 1.95
C GLU A 266 43.04 -8.56 2.00
N SER A 267 42.08 -8.34 1.11
CA SER A 267 41.94 -9.04 -0.17
C SER A 267 40.57 -8.63 -0.77
N ALA A 268 40.52 -8.08 -1.98
CA ALA A 268 39.42 -8.17 -2.95
C ALA A 268 39.70 -7.21 -4.11
N GLU A 269 40.42 -7.71 -5.11
CA GLU A 269 40.40 -7.13 -6.45
C GLU A 269 39.06 -7.50 -7.13
N ASN A 270 38.46 -6.54 -7.84
CA ASN A 270 37.27 -6.60 -8.72
C ASN A 270 35.91 -6.09 -8.19
N ASP A 271 35.85 -5.12 -7.28
CA ASP A 271 34.66 -4.28 -7.14
C ASP A 271 34.79 -3.02 -8.02
N ALA A 272 34.65 -3.20 -9.33
CA ALA A 272 34.15 -2.10 -10.15
C ALA A 272 32.71 -1.86 -9.71
N ALA A 273 32.46 -0.75 -9.00
CA ALA A 273 31.14 -0.44 -8.46
C ALA A 273 30.10 -0.54 -9.59
N LEU A 274 29.27 -1.59 -9.51
CA LEU A 274 28.24 -1.85 -10.51
C LEU A 274 27.27 -0.66 -10.55
N PRO A 275 26.78 -0.26 -11.74
CA PRO A 275 25.78 0.78 -11.84
C PRO A 275 24.57 0.46 -10.95
N GLY A 276 24.07 1.45 -10.21
CA GLY A 276 23.01 1.24 -9.20
C GLY A 276 21.79 0.44 -9.69
N PRO A 277 21.26 0.68 -10.90
CA PRO A 277 20.18 -0.12 -11.48
C PRO A 277 20.56 -1.59 -11.75
N VAL A 278 21.79 -1.86 -12.17
CA VAL A 278 22.30 -3.22 -12.40
C VAL A 278 22.51 -3.95 -11.07
N ASP A 279 23.08 -3.28 -10.06
CA ASP A 279 23.21 -3.85 -8.71
C ASP A 279 21.83 -4.08 -8.07
N GLY A 280 20.87 -3.19 -8.29
CA GLY A 280 19.49 -3.33 -7.84
C GLY A 280 18.79 -4.55 -8.45
N PHE A 281 18.98 -4.76 -9.76
CA PHE A 281 18.50 -5.97 -10.44
C PHE A 281 19.15 -7.24 -9.88
N ILE A 282 20.46 -7.26 -9.71
CA ILE A 282 21.20 -8.42 -9.16
C ILE A 282 20.71 -8.76 -7.74
N ARG A 283 20.47 -7.75 -6.89
CA ARG A 283 19.91 -7.96 -5.55
C ARG A 283 18.49 -8.53 -5.62
N ALA A 284 17.66 -8.06 -6.56
CA ALA A 284 16.32 -8.59 -6.72
C ALA A 284 16.36 -10.07 -7.09
N MET A 285 17.17 -10.47 -8.07
CA MET A 285 17.30 -11.88 -8.49
C MET A 285 17.77 -12.79 -7.34
N ALA A 286 18.79 -12.36 -6.60
CA ALA A 286 19.26 -13.09 -5.42
C ALA A 286 18.21 -13.16 -4.30
N THR A 287 17.46 -12.08 -4.07
CA THR A 287 16.40 -12.01 -3.04
C THR A 287 15.23 -12.93 -3.36
N PHE A 288 14.88 -13.05 -4.65
CA PHE A 288 13.81 -13.94 -5.10
C PHE A 288 14.27 -15.37 -5.34
N GLY A 289 15.56 -15.65 -5.18
CA GLY A 289 16.15 -16.98 -5.36
C GLY A 289 16.06 -17.46 -6.80
N VAL A 290 16.14 -16.55 -7.77
CA VAL A 290 16.18 -16.89 -9.20
C VAL A 290 17.62 -17.24 -9.54
N ASP A 291 17.86 -18.51 -9.84
CA ASP A 291 19.18 -19.12 -10.07
C ASP A 291 19.34 -19.69 -11.49
N ASP A 292 18.36 -19.49 -12.37
CA ASP A 292 18.41 -19.93 -13.76
C ASP A 292 18.88 -18.79 -14.68
N ASP A 293 20.02 -18.98 -15.35
CA ASP A 293 20.65 -17.98 -16.23
C ASP A 293 19.72 -17.45 -17.32
N ALA A 294 18.93 -18.33 -17.93
CA ALA A 294 18.01 -17.92 -19.00
C ALA A 294 16.89 -17.02 -18.46
N THR A 295 16.35 -17.36 -17.28
CA THR A 295 15.34 -16.56 -16.59
C THR A 295 15.92 -15.22 -16.13
N ILE A 296 17.15 -15.19 -15.62
CA ILE A 296 17.83 -13.96 -15.19
C ILE A 296 18.04 -13.03 -16.40
N LEU A 297 18.53 -13.54 -17.53
CA LEU A 297 18.75 -12.72 -18.73
C LEU A 297 17.44 -12.23 -19.36
N ASP A 298 16.41 -13.07 -19.41
CA ASP A 298 15.10 -12.69 -19.92
C ASP A 298 14.51 -11.54 -19.09
N GLN A 299 14.55 -11.66 -17.76
CA GLN A 299 14.09 -10.62 -16.84
C GLN A 299 14.98 -9.37 -16.88
N LEU A 300 16.28 -9.52 -17.13
CA LEU A 300 17.22 -8.39 -17.25
C LEU A 300 16.85 -7.52 -18.45
N TYR A 301 16.59 -8.15 -19.61
CA TYR A 301 16.20 -7.44 -20.83
C TYR A 301 14.76 -6.94 -20.79
N GLU A 302 13.82 -7.72 -20.26
CA GLU A 302 12.43 -7.27 -20.07
C GLU A 302 12.37 -6.04 -19.14
N THR A 303 13.17 -6.05 -18.07
CA THR A 303 13.30 -4.90 -17.16
C THR A 303 13.94 -3.72 -17.88
N ALA A 304 14.91 -3.93 -18.78
CA ALA A 304 15.57 -2.83 -19.50
C ALA A 304 14.77 -2.26 -20.67
N GLU A 305 13.89 -3.07 -21.28
CA GLU A 305 13.01 -2.66 -22.38
C GLU A 305 11.75 -1.93 -21.89
N ASN A 306 11.45 -2.01 -20.59
CA ASN A 306 10.39 -1.23 -19.99
C ASN A 306 10.76 0.27 -19.98
N ALA A 307 9.96 1.09 -20.66
CA ALA A 307 10.21 2.52 -20.88
C ALA A 307 10.38 3.33 -19.57
N ASP A 308 9.83 2.84 -18.46
CA ASP A 308 9.89 3.49 -17.15
C ASP A 308 10.96 2.87 -16.22
N SER A 309 11.81 1.99 -16.75
CA SER A 309 12.86 1.34 -15.98
C SER A 309 14.13 2.20 -15.88
N PRO A 310 14.74 2.30 -14.69
CA PRO A 310 16.05 2.93 -14.54
C PRO A 310 17.19 2.04 -15.06
N LEU A 311 16.94 0.76 -15.34
CA LEU A 311 17.88 -0.14 -15.99
C LEU A 311 17.74 0.03 -17.51
N THR A 312 18.83 0.23 -18.24
CA THR A 312 18.80 0.35 -19.70
C THR A 312 19.70 -0.69 -20.36
N THR A 313 19.41 -1.01 -21.63
CA THR A 313 20.23 -1.92 -22.45
C THR A 313 21.68 -1.45 -22.53
N GLU A 314 21.92 -0.14 -22.62
CA GLU A 314 23.26 0.44 -22.65
C GLU A 314 24.04 0.18 -21.34
N MET A 315 23.36 0.08 -20.20
CA MET A 315 23.97 -0.24 -18.91
C MET A 315 24.28 -1.73 -18.77
N ILE A 316 23.45 -2.58 -19.37
CA ILE A 316 23.71 -4.03 -19.48
C ILE A 316 24.95 -4.27 -20.34
N ASP A 317 25.01 -3.63 -21.51
CA ASP A 317 26.15 -3.73 -22.43
C ASP A 317 27.45 -3.21 -21.80
N ALA A 318 27.37 -2.15 -20.98
CA ALA A 318 28.53 -1.57 -20.31
C ALA A 318 29.13 -2.46 -19.20
N VAL A 319 28.30 -3.29 -18.55
CA VAL A 319 28.73 -4.20 -17.48
C VAL A 319 29.07 -5.60 -18.04
N GLY A 320 28.30 -6.05 -19.02
CA GLY A 320 28.38 -7.38 -19.62
C GLY A 320 27.52 -8.41 -18.88
N GLU A 321 26.71 -9.13 -19.65
CA GLU A 321 25.79 -10.18 -19.17
C GLU A 321 26.48 -11.22 -18.26
N GLU A 322 27.67 -11.68 -18.64
CA GLU A 322 28.42 -12.70 -17.88
C GLU A 322 28.83 -12.19 -16.49
N THR A 323 29.16 -10.91 -16.37
CA THR A 323 29.51 -10.28 -15.09
C THR A 323 28.27 -10.13 -14.21
N ILE A 324 27.12 -9.82 -14.80
CA ILE A 324 25.83 -9.71 -14.10
C ILE A 324 25.40 -11.08 -13.57
N LEU A 325 25.42 -12.13 -14.41
CA LEU A 325 25.09 -13.49 -14.00
C LEU A 325 26.02 -13.99 -12.90
N GLN A 326 27.32 -13.78 -13.05
CA GLN A 326 28.29 -14.18 -12.02
C GLN A 326 28.05 -13.44 -10.69
N ALA A 327 27.63 -12.18 -10.73
CA ALA A 327 27.29 -11.42 -9.53
C ALA A 327 25.97 -11.88 -8.86
N VAL A 328 24.99 -12.39 -9.63
CA VAL A 328 23.78 -13.00 -9.07
C VAL A 328 24.12 -14.31 -8.36
N HIS A 329 24.91 -15.19 -8.97
CA HIS A 329 25.25 -16.51 -8.40
C HIS A 329 26.20 -16.47 -7.21
N ASN A 330 27.01 -15.43 -7.12
CA ASN A 330 27.97 -15.27 -6.04
C ASN A 330 27.37 -14.57 -4.80
N ARG A 331 26.07 -14.25 -4.81
CA ARG A 331 25.37 -13.56 -3.72
C ARG A 331 24.44 -14.46 -2.93
#